data_AF-A0A7J8YCU9-F1
#
_entry.id   AF-A0A7J8YCU9-F1
#
_cell.length_a   1.000
_cell.length_b   1.000
_cell.length_c   1.000
_cell.angle_alpha   90.00
_cell.angle_beta   90.00
_cell.angle_gamma   90.00
#
_symmetry.space_group_name_H-M   'P 1'
#
loop_
_entity.id
_entity.type
_entity.pdbx_description
1 polymer ?
#
loop_
_entity_poly.entity_id
_entity_poly.type
_entity_poly.pdbx_seq_one_letter_code
_entity_poly.pdbx_strand_id
1 'polypeptide(L)'
;MHCKDTQGHIVLPIFYHVDPSDVRNLGGSFKTSFDEHESNRLHQVQQWKAAFAEVGKLKGWHIEGGKFDRSETEYIKDIVEYVIKKLMSTPFRSASEELIEINDKKNTILRLIEEEDNHLIGLWGQGGICKT
;
A
#
# COMPACT_ATOMS: atom_id res chain seq x y z
N MET A 1 -5.17 5.17 -11.89
CA MET A 1 -5.41 6.47 -11.21
C MET A 1 -6.86 6.67 -10.80
N HIS A 2 -7.84 6.22 -11.58
CA HIS A 2 -9.27 6.32 -11.22
C HIS A 2 -9.60 5.90 -9.77
N CYS A 3 -9.14 4.74 -9.27
CA CYS A 3 -9.38 4.33 -7.87
C CYS A 3 -8.75 5.27 -6.83
N LYS A 4 -7.58 5.84 -7.10
CA LYS A 4 -6.97 6.85 -6.23
C LYS A 4 -7.85 8.09 -6.14
N ASP A 5 -8.33 8.56 -7.28
CA ASP A 5 -9.04 9.83 -7.37
C ASP A 5 -10.52 9.72 -6.97
N THR A 6 -11.13 8.54 -7.12
CA THR A 6 -12.56 8.31 -6.84
C THR A 6 -12.84 7.52 -5.56
N GLN A 7 -11.98 6.56 -5.21
CA GLN A 7 -12.17 5.66 -4.07
C GLN A 7 -11.25 6.02 -2.89
N GLY A 8 -10.40 7.04 -3.05
CA GLY A 8 -9.46 7.48 -2.02
C GLY A 8 -8.33 6.47 -1.77
N HIS A 9 -8.07 5.56 -2.72
CA HIS A 9 -6.97 4.61 -2.58
C HIS A 9 -5.63 5.33 -2.52
N ILE A 10 -4.75 4.85 -1.64
CA ILE A 10 -3.38 5.35 -1.54
C ILE A 10 -2.55 4.63 -2.62
N VAL A 11 -1.79 5.39 -3.40
CA VAL A 11 -0.86 4.87 -4.41
C VAL A 11 0.54 5.32 -4.03
N LEU A 12 1.46 4.37 -3.96
CA LEU A 12 2.84 4.55 -3.52
C LEU A 12 3.77 4.04 -4.62
N PRO A 13 4.28 4.90 -5.52
CA PRO A 13 5.17 4.44 -6.59
C PRO A 13 6.56 4.07 -6.05
N ILE A 14 7.12 3.04 -6.65
CA ILE A 14 8.51 2.63 -6.48
C ILE A 14 9.13 2.64 -7.87
N PHE A 15 10.06 3.56 -8.11
CA PHE A 15 10.78 3.72 -9.35
C PHE A 15 12.10 2.96 -9.24
N TYR A 16 12.15 1.76 -9.81
CA TYR A 16 13.29 0.84 -9.70
C TYR A 16 14.14 0.89 -10.96
N HIS A 17 15.38 1.39 -10.84
CA HIS A 17 16.32 1.67 -11.94
C HIS A 17 15.71 2.49 -13.08
N VAL A 18 14.78 3.38 -12.74
CA VAL A 18 14.05 4.23 -13.69
C VAL A 18 13.95 5.62 -13.11
N ASP A 19 14.35 6.63 -13.88
CA ASP A 19 14.16 8.02 -13.51
C ASP A 19 12.65 8.36 -13.49
N PRO A 20 12.09 8.83 -12.37
CA PRO A 20 10.70 9.27 -12.30
C PRO A 20 10.33 10.32 -13.36
N SER A 21 11.30 11.12 -13.80
CA SER A 21 11.15 12.12 -14.86
C SER A 21 10.85 11.48 -16.21
N ASP A 22 11.46 10.34 -16.51
CA ASP A 22 11.19 9.59 -17.74
C ASP A 22 9.79 8.98 -17.70
N VAL A 23 9.32 8.51 -16.53
CA VAL A 23 7.94 8.04 -16.37
C VAL A 23 6.95 9.20 -16.55
N ARG A 24 7.22 10.34 -15.90
CA ARG A 24 6.34 11.52 -15.92
C ARG A 24 6.20 12.13 -17.31
N ASN A 25 7.32 12.24 -18.01
CA ASN A 25 7.38 12.89 -19.33
C ASN A 25 7.28 11.88 -20.48
N LEU A 26 7.12 10.59 -20.17
CA LEU A 26 7.13 9.49 -21.14
C LEU A 26 8.42 9.52 -21.98
N GLY A 27 9.54 9.85 -21.34
CA GLY A 27 10.88 9.95 -21.90
C GLY A 27 11.60 8.61 -21.94
N GLY A 28 12.87 8.63 -22.34
CA GLY A 28 13.72 7.44 -22.39
C GLY A 28 13.10 6.30 -23.20
N SER A 29 13.16 5.09 -22.64
CA SER A 29 12.61 3.87 -23.25
C SER A 29 11.08 3.87 -23.35
N PHE A 30 10.37 4.58 -22.46
CA PHE A 30 8.90 4.62 -22.46
C PHE A 30 8.36 5.19 -23.76
N LYS A 31 9.03 6.22 -24.32
CA LYS A 31 8.62 6.82 -25.59
C LYS A 31 8.55 5.78 -26.70
N THR A 32 9.65 5.09 -26.94
CA THR A 32 9.76 4.05 -27.98
C THR A 32 8.76 2.94 -27.75
N SER A 33 8.63 2.45 -26.51
CA SER A 33 7.67 1.39 -26.18
C SER A 33 6.23 1.83 -26.43
N PHE A 34 5.85 3.06 -26.09
CA PHE A 34 4.50 3.54 -26.37
C PHE A 34 4.24 3.69 -27.87
N ASP A 35 5.21 4.20 -28.64
CA ASP A 35 5.08 4.39 -30.09
C ASP A 35 4.88 3.03 -30.81
N GLU A 36 5.59 1.98 -30.39
CA GLU A 36 5.41 0.62 -30.92
C GLU A 36 3.99 0.08 -30.70
N HIS A 37 3.42 0.32 -29.51
CA HIS A 37 2.10 -0.18 -29.13
C HIS A 37 0.95 0.66 -29.72
N GLU A 38 1.22 1.88 -30.16
CA GLU A 38 0.20 2.83 -30.63
C GLU A 38 -0.44 2.37 -31.95
N SER A 39 0.27 1.59 -32.75
CA SER A 39 -0.17 1.04 -34.05
C SER A 39 -1.50 0.28 -34.04
N ASN A 40 -1.82 -0.43 -32.95
CA ASN A 40 -3.04 -1.26 -32.85
C ASN A 40 -3.93 -0.91 -31.64
N ARG A 41 -3.50 0.01 -30.77
CA ARG A 41 -4.10 0.22 -29.43
C ARG A 41 -4.19 1.69 -29.03
N LEU A 42 -4.35 2.60 -30.00
CA LEU A 42 -4.40 4.06 -29.80
C LEU A 42 -5.12 4.49 -28.51
N HIS A 43 -6.39 4.11 -28.33
CA HIS A 43 -7.18 4.54 -27.16
C HIS A 43 -6.61 4.02 -25.83
N GLN A 44 -6.13 2.77 -25.78
CA GLN A 44 -5.54 2.17 -24.57
C GLN A 44 -4.19 2.82 -24.27
N VAL A 45 -3.37 3.05 -25.29
CA VAL A 45 -2.07 3.72 -25.17
C VAL A 45 -2.25 5.13 -24.62
N GLN A 46 -3.23 5.89 -25.08
CA GLN A 46 -3.52 7.23 -24.53
C GLN A 46 -3.93 7.18 -23.05
N GLN A 47 -4.73 6.20 -22.64
CA GLN A 47 -5.08 6.01 -21.22
C GLN A 47 -3.85 5.63 -20.38
N TRP A 48 -2.95 4.80 -20.89
CA TRP A 48 -1.72 4.43 -20.20
C TRP A 48 -0.75 5.60 -20.11
N LYS A 49 -0.54 6.35 -21.20
CA LYS A 49 0.27 7.57 -21.23
C LYS A 49 -0.19 8.55 -20.13
N ALA A 50 -1.50 8.79 -20.03
CA ALA A 50 -2.07 9.62 -18.98
C ALA A 50 -1.84 9.04 -17.57
N ALA A 51 -2.06 7.74 -17.38
CA ALA A 51 -1.84 7.09 -16.08
C ALA A 51 -0.38 7.14 -15.63
N PHE A 52 0.58 6.92 -16.54
CA PHE A 52 2.02 6.99 -16.26
C PHE A 52 2.46 8.41 -15.91
N ALA A 53 2.00 9.41 -16.66
CA ALA A 53 2.28 10.81 -16.37
C ALA A 53 1.78 11.22 -14.97
N GLU A 54 0.60 10.73 -14.57
CA GLU A 54 0.06 10.97 -13.23
C GLU A 54 0.85 10.21 -12.13
N VAL A 55 1.25 8.96 -12.37
CA VAL A 55 2.09 8.20 -11.43
C VAL A 55 3.46 8.86 -11.24
N GLY A 56 4.07 9.36 -12.32
CA GLY A 56 5.36 10.05 -12.27
C GLY A 56 5.34 11.39 -11.52
N LYS A 57 4.16 11.95 -11.23
CA LYS A 57 4.00 13.14 -10.37
C LYS A 57 3.89 12.79 -8.88
N LEU A 58 3.60 11.54 -8.55
CA LEU A 58 3.44 11.11 -7.16
C LEU A 58 4.80 11.03 -6.47
N LYS A 59 4.83 11.39 -5.19
CA LYS A 59 6.00 11.13 -4.34
C LYS A 59 6.10 9.63 -4.07
N GLY A 60 7.32 9.10 -4.15
CA GLY A 60 7.61 7.70 -3.88
C GLY A 60 9.11 7.47 -3.71
N TRP A 61 9.52 6.22 -3.86
CA TRP A 61 10.93 5.83 -3.74
C TRP A 61 11.55 5.72 -5.11
N HIS A 62 12.73 6.28 -5.27
CA HIS A 62 13.55 6.14 -6.46
C HIS A 62 14.79 5.32 -6.07
N ILE A 63 14.89 4.10 -6.60
CA ILE A 63 15.97 3.16 -6.38
C ILE A 63 16.85 3.21 -7.62
N GLU A 64 17.96 3.94 -7.54
CA GLU A 64 18.86 4.16 -8.68
C GLU A 64 19.78 2.95 -8.88
N GLY A 65 20.23 2.32 -7.79
CA GLY A 65 21.15 1.17 -7.83
C GLY A 65 22.62 1.52 -8.07
N GLY A 66 22.97 2.80 -8.03
CA GLY A 66 24.34 3.27 -8.20
C GLY A 66 25.20 3.00 -6.97
N LYS A 67 26.54 3.08 -7.13
CA LYS A 67 27.52 2.88 -6.06
C LYS A 67 27.32 3.80 -4.85
N PHE A 68 26.72 4.97 -5.06
CA PHE A 68 26.43 5.97 -4.04
C PHE A 68 24.98 5.95 -3.56
N ASP A 69 24.15 5.07 -4.13
CA ASP A 69 22.79 4.86 -3.66
C ASP A 69 22.81 3.98 -2.39
N ARG A 70 21.74 4.08 -1.61
CA ARG A 70 21.53 3.17 -0.48
C ARG A 70 21.18 1.76 -0.98
N SER A 71 21.33 0.77 -0.12
CA SER A 71 21.02 -0.62 -0.46
C SER A 71 19.52 -0.83 -0.70
N GLU A 72 19.17 -1.75 -1.58
CA GLU A 72 17.78 -2.18 -1.77
C GLU A 72 17.13 -2.66 -0.47
N THR A 73 17.92 -3.24 0.43
CA THR A 73 17.45 -3.68 1.75
C THR A 73 16.99 -2.50 2.61
N GLU A 74 17.70 -1.37 2.55
CA GLU A 74 17.27 -0.14 3.23
C GLU A 74 16.00 0.43 2.61
N TYR A 75 15.86 0.37 1.27
CA TYR A 75 14.60 0.69 0.61
C TYR A 75 13.42 -0.15 1.09
N ILE A 76 13.60 -1.47 1.12
CA ILE A 76 12.56 -2.40 1.54
C ILE A 76 12.15 -2.13 2.99
N LYS A 77 13.10 -1.93 3.89
CA LYS A 77 12.82 -1.63 5.31
C LYS A 77 11.97 -0.37 5.45
N ASP A 78 12.36 0.72 4.80
CA ASP A 78 11.64 1.98 4.86
C ASP A 78 10.23 1.89 4.26
N ILE A 79 10.10 1.19 3.12
CA ILE A 79 8.80 1.01 2.46
C ILE A 79 7.86 0.21 3.37
N VAL A 80 8.34 -0.88 3.96
CA VAL A 80 7.56 -1.73 4.87
C VAL A 80 7.14 -0.92 6.10
N GLU A 81 8.06 -0.21 6.74
CA GLU A 81 7.76 0.64 7.90
C GLU A 81 6.73 1.71 7.54
N TYR A 82 6.90 2.39 6.40
CA TYR A 82 5.96 3.40 5.93
C TYR A 82 4.56 2.81 5.72
N VAL A 83 4.45 1.66 5.04
CA VAL A 83 3.16 1.01 4.76
C VAL A 83 2.48 0.58 6.05
N ILE A 84 3.20 -0.05 6.98
CA ILE A 84 2.67 -0.44 8.29
C ILE A 84 2.13 0.78 9.03
N LYS A 85 2.95 1.84 9.15
CA LYS A 85 2.54 3.08 9.82
C LYS A 85 1.33 3.70 9.16
N LYS A 86 1.27 3.71 7.82
CA LYS A 86 0.14 4.26 7.07
C LYS A 86 -1.15 3.50 7.33
N LEU A 87 -1.10 2.17 7.33
CA LEU A 87 -2.24 1.30 7.62
C LEU A 87 -2.73 1.45 9.07
N MET A 88 -1.81 1.58 10.02
CA MET A 88 -2.15 1.77 11.44
C MET A 88 -2.69 3.17 11.75
N SER A 89 -2.30 4.18 10.96
CA SER A 89 -2.75 5.57 11.13
C SER A 89 -4.08 5.87 10.41
N THR A 90 -4.49 5.02 9.48
CA THR A 90 -5.83 5.11 8.89
C THR A 90 -6.86 4.54 9.87
N PRO A 91 -7.80 5.35 10.40
CA PRO A 91 -8.89 4.79 11.20
C PRO A 91 -9.63 3.79 10.31
N PHE A 92 -9.71 2.54 10.77
CA PHE A 92 -10.48 1.50 10.10
C PHE A 92 -11.90 2.03 9.93
N ARG A 93 -12.27 2.35 8.69
CA ARG A 93 -13.63 2.81 8.36
C ARG A 93 -14.54 1.58 8.27
N SER A 94 -14.67 0.85 9.36
CA SER A 94 -15.58 -0.29 9.49
C SER A 94 -16.35 -0.19 10.80
N ALA A 95 -17.66 0.02 10.68
CA ALA A 95 -18.69 -0.28 11.68
C ALA A 95 -18.41 0.20 13.12
N SER A 96 -18.65 1.49 13.38
CA SER A 96 -18.51 2.08 14.72
C SER A 96 -19.48 1.52 15.77
N GLU A 97 -20.52 0.77 15.39
CA GLU A 97 -21.47 0.16 16.35
C GLU A 97 -21.04 -1.24 16.80
N GLU A 98 -20.36 -2.02 15.95
CA GLU A 98 -19.88 -3.36 16.32
C GLU A 98 -18.55 -3.30 17.11
N LEU A 99 -17.77 -2.24 16.88
CA LEU A 99 -16.48 -2.02 17.55
C LEU A 99 -16.56 -1.68 19.03
N ILE A 100 -17.68 -1.10 19.51
CA ILE A 100 -17.83 -0.79 20.94
C ILE A 100 -17.87 -2.10 21.74
N GLU A 101 -18.65 -3.08 21.28
CA GLU A 101 -18.76 -4.38 21.93
C GLU A 101 -17.46 -5.20 21.80
N ILE A 102 -16.74 -5.07 20.68
CA ILE A 102 -15.43 -5.72 20.49
C ILE A 102 -14.35 -5.10 21.39
N ASN A 103 -14.37 -3.77 21.58
CA ASN A 103 -13.39 -3.08 22.42
C ASN A 103 -13.56 -3.45 23.91
N ASP A 104 -14.80 -3.61 24.36
CA ASP A 104 -15.10 -4.08 25.72
C ASP A 104 -14.64 -5.53 25.93
N LYS A 105 -14.88 -6.41 24.95
CA LYS A 105 -14.38 -7.80 24.96
C LYS A 105 -12.85 -7.87 24.93
N LYS A 106 -12.20 -7.02 24.13
CA LYS A 106 -10.74 -6.89 24.06
C LYS A 106 -10.14 -6.46 25.40
N ASN A 107 -10.70 -5.41 26.02
CA ASN A 107 -10.23 -4.93 27.32
C ASN A 107 -10.41 -5.99 28.42
N THR A 108 -11.48 -6.78 28.35
CA THR A 108 -11.71 -7.91 29.26
C THR A 108 -10.64 -8.99 29.09
N ILE A 109 -10.29 -9.35 27.86
CA ILE A 109 -9.22 -10.33 27.58
C ILE A 109 -7.86 -9.81 28.05
N LEU A 110 -7.53 -8.54 27.79
CA LEU A 110 -6.26 -7.94 28.25
C LEU A 110 -6.13 -7.98 29.78
N ARG A 111 -7.22 -7.70 30.50
CA ARG A 111 -7.23 -7.79 31.97
C ARG A 111 -7.02 -9.21 32.49
N LEU A 112 -7.59 -10.21 31.80
CA LEU A 112 -7.40 -11.62 32.15
C LEU A 112 -5.96 -12.09 31.91
N ILE A 113 -5.29 -11.57 30.88
CA ILE A 113 -3.87 -11.83 30.61
C ILE A 113 -2.97 -11.22 31.70
N GLU A 114 -3.33 -10.04 32.21
CA GLU A 114 -2.56 -9.35 33.25
C GLU A 114 -2.77 -9.93 34.66
N GLU A 115 -3.89 -10.63 34.92
CA GLU A 115 -4.22 -11.21 36.22
C GLU A 115 -3.72 -12.66 36.43
N GLU A 116 -3.51 -13.45 35.37
CA GLU A 116 -3.06 -14.86 35.48
C GLU A 116 -1.63 -15.08 34.95
N ASP A 117 -0.74 -15.58 35.82
CA ASP A 117 0.67 -15.92 35.51
C ASP A 117 0.83 -17.21 34.67
N ASN A 118 -0.24 -17.66 33.98
CA ASN A 118 -0.29 -18.90 33.20
C ASN A 118 -0.68 -18.63 31.74
N HIS A 119 0.25 -18.97 30.83
CA HIS A 119 0.26 -18.62 29.40
C HIS A 119 -0.68 -19.46 28.51
N LEU A 120 -1.97 -19.63 28.85
CA LEU A 120 -2.92 -20.23 27.90
C LEU A 120 -4.36 -19.78 28.13
N ILE A 121 -4.92 -19.03 27.17
CA ILE A 121 -6.33 -18.61 27.15
C ILE A 121 -7.06 -19.32 26.01
N GLY A 122 -8.10 -20.08 26.34
CA GLY A 122 -8.98 -20.74 25.37
C GLY A 122 -10.27 -19.95 25.15
N LEU A 123 -10.58 -19.58 23.90
CA LEU A 123 -11.84 -18.92 23.54
C LEU A 123 -12.88 -19.95 23.06
N TRP A 124 -14.05 -20.02 23.70
CA TRP A 124 -15.15 -20.92 23.32
C TRP A 124 -16.48 -20.19 23.13
N GLY A 125 -17.31 -20.63 22.17
CA GLY A 125 -18.63 -20.07 21.90
C GLY A 125 -19.32 -20.68 20.67
N GLN A 126 -20.56 -20.30 20.39
CA GLN A 126 -21.36 -20.86 19.29
C GLN A 126 -20.70 -20.65 17.91
N GLY A 127 -20.80 -21.63 17.02
CA GLY A 127 -20.14 -21.61 15.71
C GLY A 127 -20.59 -20.42 14.84
N GLY A 128 -19.66 -19.80 14.11
CA GLY A 128 -19.91 -18.64 13.24
C GLY A 128 -19.49 -17.27 13.80
N ILE A 129 -19.07 -17.21 15.08
CA ILE A 129 -18.69 -15.95 15.76
C ILE A 129 -17.18 -15.63 15.60
N CYS A 130 -16.54 -16.02 14.49
CA CYS A 130 -15.12 -15.72 14.20
C CYS A 130 -14.15 -15.84 15.40
N LYS A 131 -14.16 -17.01 16.06
CA LYS A 131 -13.19 -17.33 17.14
C LYS A 131 -11.83 -17.81 16.60
N THR A 132 -11.74 -17.99 15.28
CA THR A 132 -10.55 -18.41 14.52
C THR A 132 -10.13 -17.26 13.63
#